data_AF-A0A9E5F0D8-F1
#
_entry.id   AF-A0A9E5F0D8-F1
#
_cell.length_a   1.000
_cell.length_b   1.000
_cell.length_c   1.000
_cell.angle_alpha   90.00
_cell.angle_beta   90.00
_cell.angle_gamma   90.00
#
_symmetry.space_group_name_H-M   'P 1'
#
loop_
_entity.id
_entity.type
_entity.pdbx_description
1 polymer ?
#
loop_
_entity_poly.entity_id
_entity_poly.type
_entity_poly.pdbx_seq_one_letter_code
_entity_poly.pdbx_strand_id
1 'polypeptide(L)'
;MKSDSKQQIVDILNKKGKLSVHYLSEKLKLSPQMVHRHLKDLIQQGLVSRLGSAPKTEYQCLLNCPSKPLDNKDLSRKLEKCAEILSCHPAVKLVTLFGSQARGEAHQDSDIDLLVWISSGKESFSRHEIWNFFDRHSR
;
A
#
# COMPACT_ATOMS: atom_id res chain seq x y z
N MET A 1 23.93 -0.48 15.59
CA MET A 1 23.45 -1.80 15.13
C MET A 1 22.01 -2.04 15.60
N LYS A 2 21.05 -1.25 15.11
CA LYS A 2 19.63 -1.30 15.53
C LYS A 2 18.75 -1.55 14.29
N SER A 3 18.42 -2.80 13.92
CA SER A 3 17.23 -3.06 13.07
C SER A 3 16.98 -4.50 12.63
N ASP A 4 17.93 -5.45 12.71
CA ASP A 4 17.74 -6.77 12.06
C ASP A 4 16.48 -7.51 12.52
N SER A 5 16.17 -7.50 13.82
CA SER A 5 15.01 -8.21 14.36
C SER A 5 13.67 -7.62 13.91
N LYS A 6 13.58 -6.29 13.69
CA LYS A 6 12.33 -5.66 13.21
C LYS A 6 12.08 -6.02 11.75
N GLN A 7 13.12 -5.97 10.93
CA GLN A 7 13.02 -6.33 9.51
C GLN A 7 12.66 -7.81 9.35
N GLN A 8 13.27 -8.69 10.15
CA GLN A 8 12.95 -10.12 10.13
C GLN A 8 11.48 -10.41 10.50
N ILE A 9 10.89 -9.66 11.45
CA ILE A 9 9.46 -9.78 11.76
C ILE A 9 8.61 -9.42 10.53
N VAL A 10 8.92 -8.30 9.87
CA VAL A 10 8.22 -7.86 8.66
C VAL A 10 8.35 -8.89 7.54
N ASP A 11 9.54 -9.45 7.33
CA ASP A 11 9.78 -10.45 6.29
C ASP A 11 9.02 -11.77 6.55
N ILE A 12 8.93 -12.20 7.81
CA ILE A 12 8.19 -13.41 8.20
C ILE A 12 6.68 -13.18 8.07
N LEU A 13 6.18 -12.01 8.49
CA LEU A 13 4.78 -11.63 8.30
C LEU A 13 4.42 -11.51 6.82
N ASN A 14 5.31 -10.99 5.98
CA ASN A 14 5.12 -10.93 4.53
C ASN A 14 5.01 -12.33 3.89
N LYS A 15 5.77 -13.31 4.38
CA LYS A 15 5.77 -14.68 3.82
C LYS A 15 4.57 -15.52 4.25
N LYS A 16 4.04 -15.32 5.46
CA LYS A 16 2.98 -16.18 6.03
C LYS A 16 1.63 -15.46 6.24
N GLY A 17 1.59 -14.14 6.09
CA GLY A 17 0.40 -13.33 6.31
C GLY A 17 0.14 -13.07 7.79
N LYS A 18 -0.69 -13.91 8.43
CA LYS A 18 -1.18 -13.71 9.79
C LYS A 18 -0.44 -14.60 10.79
N LEU A 19 0.16 -14.01 11.81
CA LEU A 19 0.94 -14.74 12.81
C LEU A 19 0.66 -14.25 14.24
N SER A 20 0.78 -15.16 15.20
CA SER A 20 0.71 -14.85 16.62
C SER A 20 2.08 -14.48 17.19
N VAL A 21 2.08 -13.82 18.35
CA VAL A 21 3.32 -13.46 19.08
C VAL A 21 4.10 -14.70 19.48
N HIS A 22 3.41 -15.78 19.86
CA HIS A 22 4.03 -17.06 20.20
C HIS A 22 4.88 -17.58 19.04
N TYR A 23 4.29 -17.62 17.84
CA TYR A 23 4.99 -18.08 16.65
C TYR A 23 6.21 -17.22 16.31
N LEU A 24 6.07 -15.89 16.40
CA LEU A 24 7.17 -14.96 16.15
C LEU A 24 8.29 -15.11 17.19
N SER A 25 7.94 -15.32 18.45
CA SER A 25 8.89 -15.54 19.55
C SER A 25 9.71 -16.82 19.35
N GLU A 26 9.06 -17.94 19.02
CA GLU A 26 9.75 -19.22 18.75
C GLU A 26 10.65 -19.12 17.51
N LYS A 27 10.16 -18.52 16.43
CA LYS A 27 10.89 -18.46 15.17
C LYS A 27 12.12 -17.57 15.24
N LEU A 28 12.03 -16.44 15.95
CA LEU A 28 13.10 -15.46 16.08
C LEU A 28 13.97 -15.68 17.32
N LYS A 29 13.62 -16.66 18.18
CA LYS A 29 14.27 -16.89 19.49
C LYS A 29 14.34 -15.62 20.34
N LEU A 30 13.28 -14.80 20.29
CA LEU A 30 13.15 -13.55 21.05
C LEU A 30 12.16 -13.76 22.20
N SER A 31 12.37 -13.05 23.31
CA SER A 31 11.38 -13.06 24.40
C SER A 31 10.04 -12.45 23.91
N PRO A 32 8.89 -12.95 24.38
CA PRO A 32 7.59 -12.41 23.98
C PRO A 32 7.46 -10.90 24.24
N GLN A 33 8.06 -10.41 25.33
CA GLN A 33 8.09 -8.99 25.68
C GLN A 33 8.82 -8.15 24.63
N MET A 34 9.95 -8.64 24.11
CA MET A 34 10.71 -7.99 23.05
C MET A 34 9.93 -7.97 21.73
N VAL A 35 9.25 -9.07 21.39
CA VAL A 35 8.37 -9.14 20.22
C VAL A 35 7.24 -8.12 20.34
N HIS A 36 6.58 -8.02 21.51
CA HIS A 36 5.55 -7.00 21.75
C HIS A 36 6.08 -5.57 21.60
N ARG A 37 7.29 -5.29 22.11
CA ARG A 37 7.92 -3.97 21.94
C ARG A 37 8.14 -3.66 20.46
N HIS A 38 8.69 -4.62 19.70
CA HIS A 38 8.90 -4.44 18.26
C HIS A 38 7.60 -4.30 17.48
N LEU A 39 6.58 -5.11 17.77
CA LEU A 39 5.27 -4.99 17.13
C LEU A 39 4.59 -3.65 17.45
N LYS A 40 4.73 -3.14 18.68
CA LYS A 40 4.21 -1.81 19.04
C LYS A 40 4.87 -0.72 18.18
N ASP A 41 6.19 -0.76 18.05
CA ASP A 41 6.92 0.19 17.18
C ASP A 41 6.48 0.05 15.71
N LEU A 42 6.34 -1.18 15.21
CA LEU A 42 5.93 -1.45 13.82
C LEU A 42 4.47 -1.03 13.54
N ILE A 43 3.58 -1.13 14.54
CA ILE A 43 2.21 -0.61 14.46
C ILE A 43 2.23 0.91 14.43
N GLN A 44 3.03 1.56 15.29
CA GLN A 44 3.19 3.02 15.27
C GLN A 44 3.75 3.53 13.93
N GLN A 45 4.59 2.72 13.28
CA GLN A 45 5.15 3.01 11.95
C GLN A 45 4.20 2.65 10.80
N GLY A 46 3.02 2.08 11.07
CA GLY A 46 2.04 1.69 10.04
C GLY A 46 2.47 0.50 9.17
N LEU A 47 3.44 -0.30 9.61
CA LEU A 47 3.94 -1.45 8.85
C LEU A 47 3.19 -2.76 9.17
N VAL A 48 2.60 -2.85 10.35
CA VAL A 48 1.91 -4.04 10.85
C VAL A 48 0.57 -3.63 11.48
N SER A 49 -0.47 -4.44 11.27
CA SER A 49 -1.77 -4.27 11.92
C SER A 49 -2.08 -5.42 12.88
N ARG A 50 -2.80 -5.09 13.95
CA ARG A 50 -3.31 -6.05 14.95
C ARG A 50 -4.71 -6.48 14.55
N LEU A 51 -4.92 -7.79 14.44
CA LEU A 51 -6.22 -8.40 14.19
C LEU A 51 -6.72 -9.15 15.43
N GLY A 52 -7.97 -8.89 15.79
CA GLY A 52 -8.66 -9.56 16.89
C GLY A 52 -8.35 -9.00 18.28
N SER A 53 -9.02 -9.59 19.26
CA SER A 53 -8.93 -9.25 20.68
C SER A 53 -8.14 -10.32 21.42
N ALA A 54 -7.58 -9.98 22.59
CA ALA A 54 -6.97 -11.00 23.44
C ALA A 54 -8.00 -12.10 23.77
N PRO A 55 -7.62 -13.40 23.83
CA PRO A 55 -6.28 -13.96 23.65
C PRO A 55 -5.90 -14.32 22.20
N LYS A 56 -6.84 -14.25 21.25
CA LYS A 56 -6.63 -14.58 19.83
C LYS A 56 -6.19 -13.35 19.04
N THR A 57 -5.07 -12.76 19.44
CA THR A 57 -4.49 -11.63 18.72
C THR A 57 -3.49 -12.13 17.68
N GLU A 58 -3.75 -11.81 16.42
CA GLU A 58 -2.86 -12.07 15.30
C GLU A 58 -2.33 -10.74 14.74
N TYR A 59 -1.18 -10.79 14.09
CA TYR A 59 -0.53 -9.64 13.47
C TYR A 59 -0.35 -9.94 11.99
N GLN A 60 -0.53 -8.91 11.15
CA GLN A 60 -0.30 -9.03 9.71
C GLN A 60 0.47 -7.82 9.18
N CYS A 61 1.29 -8.03 8.16
CA CYS A 61 1.99 -6.95 7.48
C CYS A 61 1.03 -6.15 6.60
N LEU A 62 1.19 -4.82 6.57
CA LEU A 62 0.40 -3.91 5.72
C LEU A 62 1.07 -3.64 4.36
N LEU A 63 2.38 -3.88 4.23
CA LEU A 63 3.15 -3.60 3.00
C LEU A 63 2.74 -4.43 1.78
N ASN A 64 2.19 -5.63 2.00
CA ASN A 64 1.79 -6.56 0.95
C ASN A 64 0.33 -7.05 1.13
N CYS A 65 -0.48 -6.35 1.90
CA CYS A 65 -1.90 -6.59 1.78
C CYS A 65 -2.27 -6.20 0.34
N PRO A 66 -2.90 -7.08 -0.48
CA PRO A 66 -3.88 -6.56 -1.41
C PRO A 66 -4.77 -5.71 -0.51
N SER A 67 -4.68 -4.39 -0.67
CA SER A 67 -5.54 -3.45 0.05
C SER A 67 -6.92 -4.06 -0.05
N LYS A 68 -7.64 -4.15 1.07
CA LYS A 68 -9.10 -4.36 0.95
C LYS A 68 -9.50 -3.42 -0.18
N PRO A 69 -10.12 -3.92 -1.27
CA PRO A 69 -10.57 -3.03 -2.32
C PRO A 69 -11.31 -1.93 -1.57
N LEU A 70 -10.92 -0.68 -1.82
CA LEU A 70 -11.68 0.43 -1.28
C LEU A 70 -13.12 0.10 -1.64
N ASP A 71 -13.95 -0.21 -0.63
CA ASP A 71 -15.34 -0.67 -0.81
C ASP A 71 -16.23 0.53 -1.16
N ASN A 72 -15.64 1.39 -1.97
CA ASN A 72 -16.15 2.57 -2.56
C ASN A 72 -16.18 2.25 -4.04
N LYS A 73 -17.30 1.65 -4.47
CA LYS A 73 -17.55 1.29 -5.87
C LYS A 73 -17.30 2.48 -6.81
N ASP A 74 -17.53 3.70 -6.34
CA ASP A 74 -17.27 4.91 -7.12
C ASP A 74 -15.78 5.17 -7.32
N LEU A 75 -14.95 4.93 -6.30
CA LEU A 75 -13.49 5.05 -6.43
C LEU A 75 -12.91 3.99 -7.36
N SER A 76 -13.34 2.74 -7.21
CA SER A 76 -12.90 1.65 -8.09
C SER A 76 -13.26 1.94 -9.56
N ARG A 77 -14.49 2.40 -9.81
CA ARG A 77 -14.93 2.78 -11.17
C ARG A 77 -14.14 3.96 -11.73
N LYS A 78 -13.81 4.96 -10.89
CA LYS A 78 -12.97 6.11 -11.30
C LYS A 78 -11.56 5.63 -11.65
N LEU A 79 -10.97 4.75 -10.84
CA LEU A 79 -9.65 4.19 -11.08
C LEU A 79 -9.59 3.33 -12.33
N GLU A 80 -10.60 2.51 -12.60
CA GLU A 80 -10.71 1.71 -13.83
C GLU A 80 -10.72 2.60 -15.08
N LYS A 81 -11.52 3.67 -15.10
CA LYS A 81 -11.53 4.64 -16.21
C LYS A 81 -10.19 5.32 -16.42
N CYS A 82 -9.55 5.76 -15.33
CA CYS A 82 -8.23 6.36 -15.41
C CYS A 82 -7.19 5.35 -15.94
N ALA A 83 -7.24 4.10 -15.49
CA ALA A 83 -6.36 3.04 -15.96
C ALA A 83 -6.57 2.74 -17.44
N GLU A 84 -7.82 2.69 -17.92
CA GLU A 84 -8.15 2.51 -19.33
C GLU A 84 -7.51 3.59 -20.20
N ILE A 85 -7.74 4.86 -19.87
CA ILE A 85 -7.18 6.00 -20.62
C ILE A 85 -5.65 5.95 -20.61
N LEU A 86 -5.04 5.72 -19.45
CA LEU A 86 -3.58 5.74 -19.31
C LEU A 86 -2.90 4.51 -19.93
N SER A 87 -3.58 3.36 -19.98
CA SER A 87 -3.05 2.13 -20.59
C SER A 87 -2.91 2.23 -22.12
N CYS A 88 -3.72 3.08 -22.75
CA CYS A 88 -3.63 3.37 -24.18
C CYS A 88 -2.39 4.21 -24.54
N HIS A 89 -1.71 4.81 -23.56
CA HIS A 89 -0.55 5.64 -23.81
C HIS A 89 0.74 4.80 -23.84
N PRO A 90 1.45 4.70 -24.99
CA PRO A 90 2.58 3.78 -25.16
C PRO A 90 3.78 4.10 -24.25
N ALA A 91 3.85 5.33 -23.74
CA ALA A 91 4.88 5.71 -22.79
C ALA A 91 4.57 5.34 -21.33
N VAL A 92 3.32 5.02 -20.96
CA VAL A 92 2.97 4.70 -19.57
C VAL A 92 3.34 3.25 -19.27
N LYS A 93 4.19 3.04 -18.26
CA LYS A 93 4.57 1.70 -17.79
C LYS A 93 3.77 1.25 -16.58
N LEU A 94 3.39 2.19 -15.72
CA LEU A 94 2.71 1.91 -14.46
C LEU A 94 1.84 3.09 -14.08
N VAL A 95 0.65 2.79 -13.58
CA VAL A 95 -0.22 3.73 -12.89
C VAL A 95 -0.55 3.13 -11.55
N THR A 96 -0.38 3.90 -10.47
CA THR A 96 -0.73 3.45 -9.13
C THR A 96 -1.42 4.56 -8.35
N LEU A 97 -2.27 4.17 -7.40
CA LEU A 97 -2.88 5.11 -6.48
C LEU A 97 -1.80 5.72 -5.58
N PHE A 98 -1.89 7.02 -5.37
CA PHE A 98 -1.00 7.78 -4.51
C PHE A 98 -1.81 8.64 -3.54
N GLY A 99 -1.14 9.34 -2.63
CA GLY A 99 -1.81 10.31 -1.77
C GLY A 99 -2.67 9.70 -0.64
N SER A 100 -3.62 10.49 -0.15
CA SER A 100 -4.43 10.17 1.04
C SER A 100 -5.28 8.90 0.86
N GLN A 101 -5.78 8.66 -0.36
CA GLN A 101 -6.55 7.46 -0.71
C GLN A 101 -5.68 6.19 -0.60
N ALA A 102 -4.43 6.24 -1.05
CA ALA A 102 -3.48 5.12 -0.92
C ALA A 102 -3.10 4.86 0.55
N ARG A 103 -3.08 5.90 1.39
CA ARG A 103 -2.75 5.79 2.82
C ARG A 103 -3.95 5.47 3.72
N GLY A 104 -5.17 5.52 3.20
CA GLY A 104 -6.39 5.35 3.99
C GLY A 104 -6.72 6.55 4.90
N GLU A 105 -6.17 7.72 4.60
CA GLU A 105 -6.38 8.98 5.32
C GLU A 105 -7.39 9.90 4.59
N ALA A 106 -7.98 9.41 3.51
CA ALA A 106 -8.89 10.20 2.69
C ALA A 106 -10.22 10.49 3.40
N HIS A 107 -10.64 11.75 3.31
CA HIS A 107 -11.98 12.20 3.65
C HIS A 107 -12.90 12.08 2.41
N GLN A 108 -14.22 12.23 2.61
CA GLN A 108 -15.20 12.12 1.52
C GLN A 108 -14.93 13.10 0.36
N ASP A 109 -14.35 14.26 0.67
CA ASP A 109 -14.02 15.32 -0.29
C ASP A 109 -12.56 15.26 -0.76
N SER A 110 -11.82 14.18 -0.45
CA SER A 110 -10.43 14.05 -0.87
C SER A 110 -10.30 13.73 -2.36
N ASP A 111 -9.39 14.46 -3.00
CA ASP A 111 -8.98 14.18 -4.37
C ASP A 111 -8.32 12.81 -4.52
N ILE A 112 -8.24 12.34 -5.77
CA ILE A 112 -7.57 11.08 -6.13
C ILE A 112 -6.23 11.43 -6.75
N ASP A 113 -5.15 11.16 -6.02
CA ASP A 113 -3.79 11.29 -6.55
C ASP A 113 -3.37 10.01 -7.26
N LEU A 114 -2.81 10.13 -8.46
CA LEU A 114 -2.23 9.02 -9.21
C LEU A 114 -0.75 9.28 -9.44
N LEU A 115 0.07 8.25 -9.24
CA LEU A 115 1.46 8.25 -9.65
C LEU A 115 1.59 7.47 -10.96
N VAL A 116 2.11 8.14 -11.99
CA VAL A 116 2.28 7.58 -13.34
C VAL A 116 3.76 7.45 -13.66
N TRP A 117 4.20 6.24 -13.91
CA TRP A 117 5.56 5.94 -14.35
C TRP A 117 5.62 5.80 -15.87
N ILE A 118 6.64 6.40 -16.48
CA ILE A 118 6.78 6.47 -17.93
C ILE A 118 8.12 5.91 -18.44
N SER A 119 8.10 5.31 -19.63
CA SER A 119 9.23 4.89 -20.45
C SER A 119 9.96 6.10 -20.99
N SER A 120 10.89 6.67 -20.22
CA SER A 120 11.74 7.77 -20.68
C SER A 120 12.29 7.52 -22.09
N GLY A 121 11.92 8.41 -23.02
CA GLY A 121 12.46 8.43 -24.37
C GLY A 121 12.19 9.71 -25.17
N LYS A 122 11.64 10.76 -24.54
CA LYS A 122 11.77 12.18 -24.89
C LYS A 122 10.94 13.03 -23.91
N GLU A 123 11.65 13.95 -23.28
CA GLU A 123 11.26 15.26 -22.73
C GLU A 123 9.85 15.44 -22.16
N SER A 124 9.80 15.82 -20.87
CA SER A 124 8.83 16.74 -20.27
C SER A 124 7.44 16.75 -20.91
N PHE A 125 6.54 15.89 -20.44
CA PHE A 125 5.12 16.04 -20.75
C PHE A 125 4.67 17.42 -20.26
N SER A 126 4.33 18.31 -21.19
CA SER A 126 3.67 19.55 -20.79
C SER A 126 2.30 19.19 -20.23
N ARG A 127 1.84 19.90 -19.19
CA ARG A 127 0.46 19.73 -18.66
C ARG A 127 -0.60 19.74 -19.76
N HIS A 128 -0.34 20.45 -20.85
CA HIS A 128 -1.24 20.62 -21.99
C HIS A 128 -1.43 19.34 -22.82
N GLU A 129 -0.38 18.53 -23.00
CA GLU A 129 -0.45 17.30 -23.80
C GLU A 129 -1.23 16.20 -23.06
N ILE A 130 -1.01 16.08 -21.75
CA ILE A 130 -1.78 15.18 -20.90
C ILE A 130 -3.25 15.58 -20.92
N TRP A 131 -3.56 16.87 -20.73
CA TRP A 131 -4.94 17.37 -20.70
C TRP A 131 -5.67 17.13 -22.03
N ASN A 132 -5.02 17.42 -23.16
CA ASN A 132 -5.59 17.21 -24.50
C ASN A 132 -5.83 15.73 -24.81
N PHE A 133 -5.02 14.81 -24.27
CA PHE A 133 -5.24 13.39 -24.44
C PHE A 133 -6.46 12.90 -23.64
N PHE A 134 -6.59 13.35 -22.38
CA PHE A 134 -7.76 13.05 -21.55
C PHE A 134 -9.05 13.62 -22.16
N ASP A 135 -9.05 14.86 -22.67
CA ASP A 135 -10.24 15.51 -23.20
C ASP A 135 -10.78 14.82 -24.47
N ARG A 136 -9.91 14.23 -25.29
CA ARG A 136 -10.31 13.46 -26.49
C ARG A 136 -10.93 12.10 -26.18
N HIS A 137 -10.61 11.50 -25.05
CA HIS A 137 -11.04 10.13 -24.68
C HIS A 137 -12.07 10.12 -23.54
N SER A 138 -12.48 11.29 -23.05
CA SER A 138 -13.50 11.43 -21.98
C SER A 138 -14.91 11.78 -22.52
N ARG A 139 -15.12 11.75 -23.83
CA ARG A 139 -16.43 11.92 -24.49
C ARG A 139 -16.96 10.57 -24.95
#